data_AF-A0A3D2YUX5-F1
#
_entry.id   AF-A0A3D2YUX5-F1
#
_cell.length_a   1.000
_cell.length_b   1.000
_cell.length_c   1.000
_cell.angle_alpha   90.00
_cell.angle_beta   90.00
_cell.angle_gamma   90.00
#
_symmetry.space_group_name_H-M   'P 1'
#
loop_
_entity.id
_entity.type
_entity.pdbx_description
1 polymer ?
#
loop_
_entity_poly.entity_id
_entity_poly.type
_entity_poly.pdbx_seq_one_letter_code
_entity_poly.pdbx_strand_id
1 'polypeptide(L)'
;GIHTHMTNTMNTPVEAMEFAFPLRLKQYAIRRGTGGDGKYKGGDGVIRDVEFLAPARVTLMSERRKLPPPGYHGGHHGEPGENVLLRGGYEEVKLAGKELVDVEAGDVISVRTPGAGGWGAPEGDE
;
A
#
# COMPACT_ATOMS: atom_id res chain seq x y z
N GLY A 1 11.23 -2.43 -0.88
CA GLY A 1 9.89 -2.91 -0.48
C GLY A 1 9.64 -4.22 -1.18
N ILE A 2 9.24 -5.25 -0.44
CA ILE A 2 8.91 -6.58 -0.99
C ILE A 2 7.41 -6.61 -1.23
N HIS A 3 7.00 -6.90 -2.47
CA HIS A 3 5.59 -6.97 -2.87
C HIS A 3 5.15 -8.43 -2.90
N THR A 4 4.42 -8.87 -1.87
CA THR A 4 3.99 -10.26 -1.69
C THR A 4 2.49 -10.38 -1.93
N HIS A 5 2.06 -10.25 -3.19
CA HIS A 5 0.68 -10.56 -3.56
C HIS A 5 0.52 -11.13 -4.98
N MET A 6 1.51 -10.93 -5.85
CA MET A 6 1.58 -11.63 -7.14
C MET A 6 2.98 -12.23 -7.33
N THR A 7 3.01 -13.57 -7.39
CA THR A 7 4.12 -14.44 -7.78
C THR A 7 5.09 -13.80 -8.76
N ASN A 8 6.35 -13.62 -8.33
CA ASN A 8 7.54 -13.56 -9.20
C ASN A 8 7.42 -12.74 -10.50
N THR A 9 6.62 -11.67 -10.52
CA THR A 9 6.42 -10.83 -11.69
C THR A 9 7.02 -9.48 -11.36
N MET A 10 7.89 -9.01 -12.26
CA MET A 10 8.41 -7.66 -12.21
C MET A 10 7.26 -6.69 -12.03
N ASN A 11 7.47 -5.70 -11.19
CA ASN A 11 6.52 -4.64 -11.00
C ASN A 11 6.17 -4.00 -12.34
N THR A 12 4.89 -3.72 -12.62
CA THR A 12 4.50 -3.04 -13.86
C THR A 12 5.30 -1.74 -13.98
N PRO A 13 6.11 -1.54 -15.05
CA PRO A 13 6.83 -0.30 -15.24
C PRO A 13 5.87 0.87 -15.25
N VAL A 14 6.28 1.98 -14.63
CA VAL A 14 5.44 3.18 -14.52
C VAL A 14 5.09 3.69 -15.91
N GLU A 15 6.08 3.72 -16.79
CA GLU A 15 5.97 4.17 -18.18
C GLU A 15 4.97 3.33 -18.98
N ALA A 16 4.92 2.02 -18.74
CA ALA A 16 3.95 1.14 -19.40
C ALA A 16 2.52 1.41 -18.93
N MET A 17 2.33 1.71 -17.65
CA MET A 17 1.03 2.03 -17.07
C MET A 17 0.51 3.38 -17.58
N GLU A 18 1.36 4.42 -17.58
CA GLU A 18 1.00 5.77 -18.05
C GLU A 18 0.79 5.84 -19.56
N PHE A 19 1.45 4.96 -20.33
CA PHE A 19 1.22 4.84 -21.77
C PHE A 19 -0.14 4.19 -22.08
N ALA A 20 -0.51 3.17 -21.32
CA ALA A 20 -1.71 2.37 -21.61
C ALA A 20 -3.02 2.98 -21.10
N PHE A 21 -2.96 3.82 -20.05
CA PHE A 21 -4.14 4.36 -19.39
C PHE A 21 -3.98 5.85 -19.10
N PRO A 22 -5.09 6.62 -19.00
CA PRO A 22 -5.05 8.03 -18.62
C PRO A 22 -4.79 8.16 -17.11
N LEU A 23 -3.63 7.70 -16.66
CA LEU A 23 -3.17 7.67 -15.28
C LEU A 23 -1.78 8.30 -15.18
N ARG A 24 -1.44 8.82 -14.01
CA ARG A 24 -0.10 9.28 -13.68
C ARG A 24 0.30 8.79 -12.30
N LEU A 25 1.51 8.25 -12.15
CA LEU A 25 2.03 7.86 -10.86
C LEU A 25 2.71 9.06 -10.19
N LYS A 26 2.05 9.63 -9.19
CA LYS A 26 2.55 10.80 -8.44
C LYS A 26 3.62 10.44 -7.44
N GLN A 27 3.47 9.27 -6.82
CA GLN A 27 4.39 8.80 -5.81
C GLN A 27 4.57 7.30 -5.93
N TYR A 28 5.82 6.89 -5.83
CA TYR A 28 6.17 5.53 -5.49
C TYR A 28 7.28 5.54 -4.45
N ALA A 29 6.91 5.27 -3.19
CA ALA A 29 7.83 5.34 -2.07
C ALA A 29 7.71 4.14 -1.13
N ILE A 30 8.74 3.92 -0.33
CA ILE A 30 8.69 3.01 0.81
C ILE A 30 7.85 3.67 1.91
N ARG A 31 6.87 2.93 2.46
CA ARG A 31 6.10 3.33 3.63
C ARG A 31 6.93 3.00 4.88
N ARG A 32 7.87 3.88 5.21
CA ARG A 32 8.90 3.60 6.23
C ARG A 32 8.31 3.39 7.61
N GLY A 33 8.89 2.45 8.37
CA GLY A 33 8.52 2.19 9.77
C GLY A 33 7.25 1.35 9.94
N THR A 34 6.80 0.68 8.89
CA THR A 34 5.56 -0.10 8.89
C THR A 34 5.79 -1.59 9.09
N GLY A 35 7.02 -2.05 8.87
CA GLY A 35 7.44 -3.38 9.25
C GLY A 35 7.52 -3.54 10.77
N GLY A 36 6.97 -4.63 11.28
CA GLY A 36 6.98 -4.94 12.70
C GLY A 36 8.39 -5.17 13.23
N ASP A 37 8.64 -4.71 14.45
CA ASP A 37 9.93 -4.90 15.11
C ASP A 37 10.16 -6.34 15.55
N GLY A 38 11.42 -6.72 15.66
CA GLY A 38 11.86 -8.03 16.12
C GLY A 38 13.35 -8.19 15.89
N LYS A 39 13.93 -9.31 16.32
CA LYS A 39 15.33 -9.66 16.02
C LYS A 39 15.62 -9.55 14.52
N TYR A 40 14.67 -9.97 13.68
CA TYR A 40 14.63 -9.62 12.27
C TYR A 40 13.41 -8.76 12.00
N LYS A 41 13.66 -7.50 11.68
CA LYS A 41 12.61 -6.53 11.39
C LYS A 41 11.82 -6.93 10.14
N GLY A 42 10.50 -6.79 10.21
CA GLY A 42 9.62 -6.97 9.06
C GLY A 42 9.91 -5.94 7.97
N GLY A 43 9.65 -6.32 6.71
CA GLY A 43 9.78 -5.39 5.59
C GLY A 43 8.71 -4.30 5.60
N ASP A 44 9.13 -3.06 5.34
CA ASP A 44 8.22 -1.93 5.14
C ASP A 44 7.38 -2.09 3.87
N GLY A 45 6.12 -1.63 3.97
CA GLY A 45 5.22 -1.50 2.84
C GLY A 45 5.64 -0.44 1.83
N VAL A 46 4.77 -0.17 0.87
CA VAL A 46 4.96 0.86 -0.15
C VAL A 46 3.72 1.74 -0.29
N ILE A 47 3.94 2.96 -0.73
CA ILE A 47 2.91 3.93 -1.10
C ILE A 47 2.94 4.07 -2.62
N ARG A 48 1.78 3.94 -3.25
CA ARG A 48 1.56 4.25 -4.67
C ARG A 48 0.41 5.22 -4.79
N ASP A 49 0.70 6.42 -5.27
CA ASP A 49 -0.30 7.46 -5.49
C ASP A 49 -0.55 7.57 -6.99
N VAL A 50 -1.75 7.18 -7.41
CA VAL A 50 -2.15 7.15 -8.82
C VAL A 50 -3.16 8.26 -9.05
N GLU A 51 -2.77 9.28 -9.80
CA GLU A 51 -3.64 10.36 -10.29
C GLU A 51 -4.39 9.89 -11.53
N PHE A 52 -5.69 10.14 -11.56
CA PHE A 52 -6.55 9.87 -12.70
C PHE A 52 -6.61 11.11 -13.60
N LEU A 53 -6.30 10.94 -14.88
CA LEU A 53 -6.30 12.05 -15.86
C LEU A 53 -7.63 12.14 -16.63
N ALA A 54 -8.54 11.20 -16.41
CA ALA A 54 -9.89 11.16 -16.94
C ALA A 54 -10.83 10.45 -15.96
N PRO A 55 -12.15 10.70 -16.02
CA PRO A 55 -13.12 9.97 -15.19
C PRO A 55 -13.03 8.46 -15.41
N ALA A 56 -13.09 7.69 -14.33
CA ALA A 56 -12.95 6.24 -14.37
C ALA A 56 -13.74 5.56 -13.24
N ARG A 57 -14.01 4.27 -13.44
CA ARG A 57 -14.56 3.40 -12.39
C ARG A 57 -13.51 2.40 -11.96
N VAL A 58 -13.16 2.41 -10.68
CA VAL A 58 -12.01 1.70 -10.13
C VAL A 58 -12.46 0.67 -9.11
N THR A 59 -12.01 -0.56 -9.29
CA THR A 59 -12.16 -1.62 -8.30
C THR A 59 -10.87 -1.80 -7.53
N LEU A 60 -10.90 -1.53 -6.23
CA LEU A 60 -9.81 -1.83 -5.31
C LEU A 60 -9.95 -3.27 -4.79
N MET A 61 -8.85 -4.03 -4.87
CA MET A 61 -8.76 -5.37 -4.32
C MET A 61 -7.48 -5.48 -3.51
N SER A 62 -7.61 -5.43 -2.19
CA SER A 62 -6.48 -5.42 -1.27
C SER A 62 -6.82 -6.10 0.06
N GLU A 63 -5.82 -6.75 0.64
CA GLU A 63 -5.93 -7.48 1.89
C GLU A 63 -5.15 -6.81 3.03
N ARG A 64 -5.29 -7.35 4.24
CA ARG A 64 -4.58 -6.86 5.44
C ARG A 64 -4.84 -5.38 5.75
N ARG A 65 -6.10 -4.96 5.57
CA ARG A 65 -6.58 -3.59 5.88
C ARG A 65 -7.16 -3.43 7.30
N LYS A 66 -7.56 -4.55 7.91
CA LYS A 66 -8.10 -4.59 9.29
C LYS A 66 -7.22 -5.39 10.23
N LEU A 67 -6.78 -6.58 9.79
CA LEU A 67 -5.88 -7.44 10.53
C LEU A 67 -4.46 -7.30 9.96
N PRO A 68 -3.47 -6.84 10.75
CA PRO A 68 -2.10 -6.70 10.29
C PRO A 68 -1.45 -8.06 10.00
N PRO A 69 -0.36 -8.10 9.20
CA PRO A 69 0.51 -9.26 9.13
C PRO A 69 1.12 -9.57 10.51
N PRO A 70 1.00 -10.82 11.00
CA PRO A 70 1.44 -11.15 12.34
C PRO A 70 2.97 -11.18 12.45
N GLY A 71 3.49 -10.80 13.63
CA GLY A 71 4.86 -11.11 14.01
C GLY A 71 4.91 -12.50 14.64
N TYR A 72 6.11 -13.08 14.70
CA TYR A 72 6.31 -14.46 15.17
C TYR A 72 7.46 -14.55 16.17
N HIS A 73 7.37 -15.52 17.09
CA HIS A 73 8.37 -15.77 18.13
C HIS A 73 8.75 -14.54 18.98
N GLY A 74 7.76 -13.71 19.33
CA GLY A 74 7.97 -12.47 20.09
C GLY A 74 8.20 -11.23 19.22
N GLY A 75 8.22 -11.36 17.89
CA GLY A 75 8.21 -10.21 16.99
C GLY A 75 6.86 -9.49 16.98
N HIS A 76 6.89 -8.17 16.79
CA HIS A 76 5.71 -7.32 16.71
C HIS A 76 5.00 -7.45 15.34
N HIS A 77 3.71 -7.17 15.35
CA HIS A 77 2.90 -7.07 14.13
C HIS A 77 3.41 -5.94 13.23
N GLY A 78 3.31 -6.15 11.91
CA GLY A 78 3.44 -5.04 10.97
C GLY A 78 2.22 -4.13 11.02
N GLU A 79 2.28 -2.97 10.38
CA GLU A 79 1.12 -2.12 10.26
C GLU A 79 0.13 -2.66 9.22
N PRO A 80 -1.20 -2.52 9.46
CA PRO A 80 -2.19 -2.76 8.42
C PRO A 80 -1.95 -1.75 7.29
N GLY A 81 -2.27 -2.16 6.07
CA GLY A 81 -2.24 -1.20 4.97
C GLY A 81 -3.56 -0.43 4.88
N GLU A 82 -3.58 0.58 4.01
CA GLU A 82 -4.69 1.52 3.87
C GLU A 82 -4.92 1.87 2.40
N ASN A 83 -6.16 2.22 2.05
CA ASN A 83 -6.49 2.83 0.78
C ASN A 83 -7.12 4.20 1.07
N VAL A 84 -6.66 5.23 0.38
CA VAL A 84 -7.19 6.59 0.52
C VAL A 84 -7.44 7.15 -0.87
N LEU A 85 -8.60 7.77 -1.07
CA LEU A 85 -8.90 8.61 -2.22
C LEU A 85 -8.71 10.07 -1.81
N LEU A 86 -7.91 10.82 -2.56
CA LEU A 86 -7.79 12.27 -2.47
C LEU A 86 -8.69 12.88 -3.54
N ARG A 87 -9.91 13.27 -3.16
CA ARG A 87 -10.86 13.95 -4.05
C ARG A 87 -10.34 15.33 -4.42
N GLY A 88 -10.33 15.63 -5.72
CA GLY A 88 -9.73 16.85 -6.27
C GLY A 88 -8.26 17.04 -5.92
N GLY A 89 -7.58 15.99 -5.42
CA GLY A 89 -6.19 16.03 -4.96
C GLY A 89 -5.98 16.45 -3.50
N TYR A 90 -7.02 16.76 -2.71
CA TYR A 90 -6.85 17.32 -1.36
C TYR A 90 -7.75 16.69 -0.29
N GLU A 91 -9.01 16.37 -0.61
CA GLU A 91 -9.94 15.85 0.39
C GLU A 91 -9.74 14.34 0.57
N GLU A 92 -9.35 13.91 1.77
CA GLU A 92 -9.10 12.49 2.05
C GLU A 92 -10.40 11.72 2.36
N VAL A 93 -10.66 10.67 1.58
CA VAL A 93 -11.72 9.69 1.82
C VAL A 93 -11.09 8.32 2.01
N LYS A 94 -11.31 7.69 3.17
CA LYS A 94 -10.82 6.33 3.42
C LYS A 94 -11.65 5.31 2.65
N LEU A 95 -10.97 4.40 1.98
CA LEU A 95 -11.60 3.31 1.23
C LEU A 95 -11.37 1.97 1.92
N ALA A 96 -12.32 1.06 1.77
CA ALA A 96 -12.22 -0.30 2.25
C ALA A 96 -11.19 -1.12 1.45
N GLY A 97 -10.88 -2.32 1.94
CA GLY A 97 -9.95 -3.22 1.26
C GLY A 97 -10.47 -3.76 -0.07
N LYS A 98 -11.79 -3.89 -0.20
CA LYS A 98 -12.49 -4.25 -1.42
C LYS A 98 -13.61 -3.26 -1.65
N GLU A 99 -13.49 -2.43 -2.68
CA GLU A 99 -14.44 -1.36 -2.93
C GLU A 99 -14.44 -0.97 -4.41
N LEU A 100 -15.62 -0.58 -4.90
CA LEU A 100 -15.80 -0.03 -6.23
C LEU A 100 -16.10 1.47 -6.07
N VAL A 101 -15.29 2.32 -6.69
CA VAL A 101 -15.41 3.77 -6.57
C VAL A 101 -15.31 4.43 -7.94
N ASP A 102 -16.14 5.45 -8.14
CA ASP A 102 -16.09 6.35 -9.30
C ASP A 102 -15.19 7.55 -8.96
N VAL A 103 -14.21 7.80 -9.83
CA VAL A 103 -13.20 8.87 -9.69
C VAL A 103 -13.30 9.84 -10.86
N GLU A 104 -12.96 11.09 -10.59
CA GLU A 104 -12.91 12.16 -11.59
C GLU A 104 -11.46 12.48 -11.98
N ALA A 105 -11.29 13.25 -13.06
CA ALA A 105 -9.97 13.75 -13.42
C ALA A 105 -9.39 14.63 -12.30
N GLY A 106 -8.14 14.39 -11.91
CA GLY A 106 -7.45 15.06 -10.81
C GLY A 106 -7.59 14.35 -9.45
N ASP A 107 -8.48 13.35 -9.33
CA ASP A 107 -8.52 12.51 -8.13
C ASP A 107 -7.25 11.64 -8.04
N VAL A 108 -6.83 11.33 -6.81
CA VAL A 108 -5.67 10.46 -6.57
C VAL A 108 -6.06 9.30 -5.66
N ILE A 109 -5.82 8.06 -6.08
CA ILE A 109 -5.91 6.91 -5.18
C ILE A 109 -4.52 6.58 -4.65
N SER A 110 -4.37 6.67 -3.32
CA SER A 110 -3.19 6.25 -2.56
C SER A 110 -3.39 4.82 -2.06
N VAL A 111 -2.67 3.88 -2.67
CA VAL A 111 -2.60 2.49 -2.20
C VAL A 111 -1.38 2.33 -1.30
N ARG A 112 -1.62 2.16 0.00
CA ARG A 112 -0.59 2.02 1.04
C ARG A 112 -0.56 0.55 1.47
N THR A 113 0.43 -0.23 1.04
CA THR A 113 0.48 -1.67 1.36
C THR A 113 0.80 -1.90 2.85
N PRO A 114 0.38 -3.03 3.45
CA PRO A 114 0.79 -3.38 4.81
C PRO A 114 2.31 -3.54 4.91
N GLY A 115 2.85 -3.38 6.11
CA GLY A 115 4.19 -3.86 6.45
C GLY A 115 4.16 -5.31 6.93
N ALA A 116 5.27 -6.03 6.79
CA ALA A 116 5.37 -7.41 7.28
C ALA A 116 5.61 -7.43 8.80
N GLY A 117 5.21 -8.51 9.48
CA GLY A 117 5.54 -8.70 10.90
C GLY A 117 7.02 -9.02 11.12
N GLY A 118 7.53 -8.67 12.30
CA GLY A 118 8.89 -8.99 12.72
C GLY A 118 9.01 -10.43 13.21
N TRP A 119 10.25 -10.92 13.27
CA TRP A 119 10.58 -12.24 13.79
C TRP A 119 11.53 -12.16 14.99
N GLY A 120 11.20 -12.86 16.07
CA GLY A 120 11.98 -12.86 17.31
C GLY A 120 11.74 -11.59 18.14
N ALA A 121 11.95 -11.67 19.46
CA ALA A 121 11.89 -10.48 20.32
C ALA A 121 12.92 -9.42 19.87
N PRO A 122 12.56 -8.13 19.86
CA PRO A 122 13.51 -7.05 19.59
C PRO A 122 14.53 -6.93 20.73
N GLU A 123 15.75 -6.51 20.40
CA GLU A 123 16.78 -6.25 21.43
C GLU A 123 16.39 -5.01 22.24
N GLY A 124 16.16 -5.18 23.55
CA GLY A 124 15.82 -4.09 24.48
C GLY A 124 14.47 -4.25 25.21
N ASP A 125 13.67 -5.27 24.91
CA ASP A 125 12.48 -5.64 25.70
C ASP A 125 12.86 -6.64 26.84
N GLU A 126 13.89 -6.30 27.64
CA GLU A 126 14.21 -6.93 28.94
C GLU A 126 13.72 -6.08 30.11
#